data_AF-A0A553BL55-F1
#
_entry.id   AF-A0A553BL55-F1
#
_cell.length_a   1.000
_cell.length_b   1.000
_cell.length_c   1.000
_cell.angle_alpha   90.00
_cell.angle_beta   90.00
_cell.angle_gamma   90.00
#
_symmetry.space_group_name_H-M   'P 1'
#
loop_
_entity.id
_entity.type
_entity.pdbx_description
1 polymer ?
#
loop_
_entity_poly.entity_id
_entity_poly.type
_entity_poly.pdbx_seq_one_letter_code
_entity_poly.pdbx_strand_id
1 'polypeptide(L)'
;MKKTITFLMLLLFTTNAFSQEFSKEYYLQKSKSQKSTGWILFTGGTIMTVVGAFSFNNSWDDSSNSGTDAYGFVMLGGVASVLGSIPFFIGSGKNARKAATISFINQPILIPKQGSLVQNSQPALSLKITF
;
A
#
# COMPACT_ATOMS: atom_id res chain seq x y z
N MET A 1 4.79 22.60 -25.25
CA MET A 1 5.10 22.14 -23.87
C MET A 1 3.85 21.79 -23.06
N LYS A 2 2.85 22.68 -22.92
CA LYS A 2 1.63 22.34 -22.16
C LYS A 2 0.88 21.11 -22.72
N LYS A 3 0.70 21.05 -24.05
CA LYS A 3 -0.01 19.94 -24.74
C LYS A 3 0.69 18.57 -24.61
N THR A 4 2.02 18.55 -24.57
CA THR A 4 2.79 17.30 -24.40
C THR A 4 2.70 16.78 -22.97
N ILE A 5 2.66 17.67 -21.97
CA ILE A 5 2.45 17.32 -20.56
C ILE A 5 1.04 16.75 -20.35
N THR A 6 0.00 17.34 -20.96
CA THR A 6 -1.37 16.84 -20.86
C THR A 6 -1.51 15.44 -21.47
N PHE A 7 -0.86 15.22 -22.62
CA PHE A 7 -0.86 13.91 -23.28
C PHE A 7 -0.11 12.85 -22.46
N LEU A 8 1.00 13.23 -21.83
CA LEU A 8 1.76 12.34 -20.93
C LEU A 8 0.94 11.96 -19.69
N MET A 9 0.23 12.90 -19.06
CA MET A 9 -0.67 12.59 -17.95
C MET A 9 -1.78 11.62 -18.37
N LEU A 10 -2.41 11.84 -19.52
CA LEU A 10 -3.47 10.95 -20.02
C LEU A 10 -2.95 9.53 -20.25
N LEU A 11 -1.74 9.38 -20.78
CA LEU A 11 -1.10 8.09 -21.02
C LEU A 11 -0.78 7.33 -19.73
N LEU A 12 -0.40 8.04 -18.66
CA LEU A 12 -0.12 7.44 -17.34
C LEU A 12 -1.40 6.93 -16.63
N PHE A 13 -2.57 7.49 -16.96
CA PHE A 13 -3.84 7.01 -16.42
C PHE A 13 -4.32 5.72 -17.11
N THR A 14 -4.12 5.57 -18.43
CA THR A 14 -4.66 4.44 -19.20
C THR A 14 -3.88 3.13 -19.03
N THR A 15 -2.62 3.16 -18.60
CA THR A 15 -1.82 1.93 -18.37
C THR A 15 -2.35 1.06 -17.22
N ASN A 16 -3.13 1.63 -16.30
CA ASN A 16 -3.76 0.88 -15.21
C ASN A 16 -4.95 0.01 -15.68
N ALA A 17 -5.38 0.15 -16.94
CA ALA A 17 -6.51 -0.59 -17.49
C ALA A 17 -6.15 -2.00 -18.01
N PHE A 18 -4.85 -2.34 -18.11
CA PHE A 18 -4.44 -3.69 -18.48
C PHE A 18 -4.58 -4.64 -17.27
N SER A 19 -5.63 -5.45 -17.32
CA SER A 19 -5.90 -6.51 -16.34
C SER A 19 -4.92 -7.68 -16.54
N GLN A 20 -3.68 -7.54 -16.03
CA GLN A 20 -2.80 -8.70 -15.84
C GLN A 20 -3.34 -9.56 -14.70
N GLU A 21 -3.46 -10.87 -14.95
CA GLU A 21 -3.83 -11.85 -13.94
C GLU A 21 -2.62 -12.11 -13.03
N PHE A 22 -2.67 -11.61 -11.80
CA PHE A 22 -1.55 -11.70 -10.85
C PHE A 22 -1.76 -12.84 -9.86
N SER A 23 -0.67 -13.55 -9.53
CA SER A 23 -0.70 -14.64 -8.56
C SER A 23 -0.98 -14.15 -7.12
N LYS A 24 -1.39 -15.10 -6.25
CA LYS A 24 -1.55 -14.85 -4.81
C LYS A 24 -0.26 -14.31 -4.19
N GLU A 25 0.88 -14.90 -4.55
CA GLU A 25 2.21 -14.56 -4.05
C GLU A 25 2.58 -13.12 -4.42
N TYR A 26 2.24 -12.69 -5.64
CA TYR A 26 2.42 -11.32 -6.08
C TYR A 26 1.67 -10.34 -5.17
N TYR A 27 0.37 -10.58 -4.92
CA TYR A 27 -0.43 -9.70 -4.07
C TYR A 27 0.02 -9.71 -2.60
N LEU A 28 0.45 -10.85 -2.07
CA LEU A 28 1.04 -10.94 -0.73
C LEU A 28 2.33 -10.13 -0.64
N GLN A 29 3.23 -10.29 -1.61
CA GLN A 29 4.49 -9.54 -1.64
C GLN A 29 4.24 -8.04 -1.79
N LYS A 30 3.30 -7.64 -2.65
CA LYS A 30 2.90 -6.24 -2.82
C LYS A 30 2.29 -5.65 -1.56
N SER A 31 1.47 -6.41 -0.85
CA SER A 31 0.91 -6.00 0.44
C SER A 31 2.02 -5.77 1.48
N LYS A 32 2.95 -6.72 1.61
CA LYS A 32 4.07 -6.62 2.56
C LYS A 32 4.98 -5.42 2.27
N SER A 33 5.35 -5.20 1.00
CA SER A 33 6.21 -4.08 0.62
C SER A 33 5.53 -2.75 0.88
N GLN A 34 4.26 -2.58 0.49
CA GLN A 34 3.51 -1.34 0.76
C GLN A 34 3.32 -1.09 2.25
N LYS A 35 3.07 -2.13 3.05
CA LYS A 35 2.97 -1.99 4.51
C LYS A 35 4.30 -1.54 5.12
N SER A 36 5.42 -2.09 4.64
CA SER A 36 6.75 -1.68 5.07
C SER A 36 7.03 -0.21 4.70
N THR A 37 6.79 0.19 3.45
CA THR A 37 6.92 1.59 3.02
C THR A 37 6.05 2.53 3.85
N GLY A 38 4.80 2.13 4.12
CA GLY A 38 3.89 2.89 4.99
C GLY A 38 4.48 3.10 6.39
N TRP A 39 5.01 2.05 7.01
CA TRP A 39 5.67 2.16 8.33
C TRP A 39 6.92 3.04 8.29
N ILE A 40 7.75 2.95 7.25
CA ILE A 40 8.94 3.79 7.10
C ILE A 40 8.55 5.27 7.00
N LEU A 41 7.56 5.60 6.17
CA LEU A 41 7.06 6.98 6.02
C LEU A 41 6.40 7.49 7.30
N PHE A 42 5.61 6.65 7.96
CA PHE A 42 4.93 7.01 9.20
C PHE A 42 5.93 7.28 10.34
N THR A 43 6.85 6.35 10.57
CA THR A 43 7.84 6.46 11.66
C THR A 43 8.86 7.56 11.38
N GLY A 44 9.42 7.62 10.16
CA GLY A 44 10.32 8.68 9.74
C GLY A 44 9.68 10.05 9.80
N GLY A 45 8.44 10.18 9.31
CA GLY A 45 7.66 11.43 9.39
C GLY A 45 7.37 11.85 10.83
N THR A 46 7.00 10.91 11.70
CA THR A 46 6.77 11.19 13.13
C THR A 46 8.02 11.73 13.82
N ILE A 47 9.18 11.09 13.59
CA ILE A 47 10.46 11.56 14.16
C ILE A 47 10.79 12.97 13.64
N MET A 48 10.66 13.21 12.33
CA MET A 48 10.87 14.54 11.75
C MET A 48 9.94 15.60 12.36
N THR A 49 8.67 15.27 12.58
CA THR A 49 7.71 16.20 13.21
C THR A 49 8.10 16.52 14.65
N VAL A 50 8.46 15.51 15.45
CA VAL A 50 8.84 15.72 16.86
C VAL A 50 10.13 16.53 16.98
N VAL A 51 11.17 16.16 16.23
CA VAL A 51 12.46 16.86 16.23
C VAL A 51 12.28 18.28 15.69
N GLY A 52 11.55 18.44 14.58
CA GLY A 52 11.25 19.74 13.99
C GLY A 52 10.52 20.65 14.97
N ALA A 53 9.50 20.16 15.66
CA ALA A 53 8.73 20.95 16.63
C ALA A 53 9.57 21.36 17.85
N PHE A 54 10.39 20.45 18.39
CA PHE A 54 11.25 20.75 19.53
C PHE A 54 12.32 21.79 19.18
N SER A 55 13.02 21.60 18.05
CA SER A 55 14.04 22.54 17.59
C SER A 55 13.45 23.89 17.17
N PHE A 56 12.26 23.90 16.54
CA PHE A 56 11.54 25.13 16.22
C PHE A 56 11.23 25.95 17.45
N ASN A 57 10.71 25.32 18.51
CA ASN A 57 10.40 25.99 19.77
C ASN A 57 11.65 26.57 20.46
N ASN A 58 12.77 25.85 20.44
CA ASN A 58 14.01 26.33 21.05
C ASN A 58 14.68 27.47 20.26
N SER A 59 14.57 27.46 18.94
CA SER A 59 15.12 28.52 18.08
C SER A 59 14.20 29.72 17.93
N TRP A 60 12.96 29.66 18.42
CA TRP A 60 11.99 30.74 18.30
C TRP A 60 12.39 32.04 19.02
N ASP A 61 13.05 31.92 20.18
CA ASP A 61 13.57 33.07 20.94
C ASP A 61 14.97 33.50 20.49
N ASP A 62 15.61 32.73 19.62
CA ASP A 62 16.95 33.01 19.13
C ASP A 62 16.87 33.93 17.91
N SER A 63 17.58 35.06 17.94
CA SER A 63 17.50 36.13 16.93
C SER A 63 17.96 35.76 15.51
N SER A 64 18.33 34.50 15.26
CA SER A 64 18.66 33.97 13.93
C SER A 64 17.44 33.35 13.24
N ASN A 65 16.80 34.13 12.37
CA ASN A 65 15.58 33.73 11.64
C ASN A 65 15.74 32.46 10.76
N SER A 66 16.97 32.14 10.32
CA SER A 66 17.21 31.05 9.37
C SER A 66 17.08 29.63 9.97
N GLY A 67 17.35 29.47 11.27
CA GLY A 67 17.21 28.18 11.96
C GLY A 67 15.74 27.81 12.16
N THR A 68 14.95 28.76 12.63
CA THR A 68 13.51 28.60 12.89
C THR A 68 12.74 28.23 11.62
N ASP A 69 13.03 28.88 10.49
CA ASP A 69 12.40 28.53 9.21
C ASP A 69 12.75 27.10 8.78
N ALA A 70 14.02 26.69 8.90
CA ALA A 70 14.46 25.34 8.53
C ALA A 70 13.77 24.25 9.36
N TYR A 71 13.67 24.44 10.68
CA TYR A 71 12.97 23.48 11.55
C TYR A 71 11.46 23.43 11.30
N GLY A 72 10.87 24.57 10.92
CA GLY A 72 9.48 24.64 10.45
C GLY A 72 9.24 23.78 9.20
N PHE A 73 10.15 23.84 8.22
CA PHE A 73 10.06 22.98 7.03
C PHE A 73 10.25 21.49 7.35
N VAL A 74 11.14 21.14 8.28
CA VAL A 74 11.31 19.75 8.73
C VAL A 74 10.05 19.23 9.41
N MET A 75 9.42 20.05 10.27
CA MET A 75 8.16 19.70 10.92
C MET A 75 7.04 19.45 9.89
N LEU A 76 6.85 20.40 8.96
CA LEU A 76 5.85 20.29 7.88
C LEU A 76 6.11 19.09 6.97
N GLY A 77 7.36 18.85 6.59
CA GLY A 77 7.76 17.68 5.81
C GLY A 77 7.47 16.37 6.54
N GLY A 78 7.66 16.34 7.87
CA GLY A 78 7.28 15.21 8.70
C GLY A 78 5.77 14.93 8.66
N VAL A 79 4.95 15.97 8.84
CA VAL A 79 3.47 15.84 8.78
C VAL A 79 3.01 15.36 7.40
N ALA A 80 3.55 15.95 6.34
CA ALA A 80 3.25 15.53 4.97
C ALA A 80 3.63 14.06 4.73
N SER A 81 4.77 13.60 5.28
CA SER A 81 5.22 12.21 5.16
C SER A 81 4.30 11.23 5.91
N VAL A 82 3.83 11.61 7.11
CA VAL A 82 2.85 10.82 7.87
C VAL A 82 1.54 10.69 7.09
N LEU A 83 1.01 11.78 6.54
CA LEU A 83 -0.20 11.73 5.71
C LEU A 83 0.02 10.93 4.42
N GLY A 84 1.19 11.08 3.81
CA GLY A 84 1.61 10.33 2.63
C GLY A 84 1.72 8.82 2.86
N SER A 85 1.82 8.36 4.10
CA SER A 85 1.83 6.93 4.44
C SER A 85 0.46 6.25 4.29
N ILE A 86 -0.65 7.01 4.40
CA ILE A 86 -2.02 6.47 4.42
C ILE A 86 -2.37 5.70 3.13
N PRO A 87 -2.13 6.23 1.91
CA PRO A 87 -2.36 5.48 0.68
C PRO A 87 -1.60 4.15 0.62
N PHE A 88 -0.40 4.06 1.20
CA PHE A 88 0.37 2.82 1.25
C PHE A 88 -0.28 1.79 2.18
N PHE A 89 -0.77 2.20 3.35
CA PHE A 89 -1.50 1.30 4.24
C PHE A 89 -2.80 0.80 3.62
N ILE A 90 -3.58 1.68 2.98
CA ILE A 90 -4.82 1.31 2.27
C ILE A 90 -4.50 0.33 1.13
N GLY A 91 -3.49 0.63 0.31
CA GLY A 91 -3.02 -0.25 -0.75
C GLY A 91 -2.60 -1.62 -0.23
N SER A 92 -1.87 -1.66 0.88
CA SER A 92 -1.41 -2.90 1.50
C SER A 92 -2.59 -3.77 1.94
N GLY A 93 -3.63 -3.18 2.54
CA GLY A 93 -4.84 -3.87 2.97
C GLY A 93 -5.65 -4.40 1.79
N LYS A 94 -5.80 -3.60 0.73
CA LYS A 94 -6.47 -4.02 -0.51
C LYS A 94 -5.77 -5.24 -1.13
N ASN A 95 -4.44 -5.23 -1.20
CA ASN A 95 -3.66 -6.33 -1.75
C ASN A 95 -3.70 -7.59 -0.86
N ALA A 96 -3.72 -7.44 0.46
CA ALA A 96 -3.89 -8.57 1.37
C ALA A 96 -5.26 -9.27 1.16
N ARG A 97 -6.33 -8.47 1.01
CA ARG A 97 -7.67 -9.01 0.70
C ARG A 97 -7.70 -9.73 -0.64
N LYS A 98 -7.07 -9.16 -1.68
CA LYS A 98 -6.95 -9.82 -3.00
C LYS A 98 -6.22 -11.16 -2.93
N ALA A 99 -5.13 -11.23 -2.18
CA ALA A 99 -4.42 -12.50 -1.98
C ALA A 99 -5.28 -13.53 -1.23
N ALA A 100 -6.06 -13.08 -0.24
CA ALA A 100 -6.98 -13.94 0.48
C ALA A 100 -8.10 -14.46 -0.44
N THR A 101 -8.67 -13.62 -1.32
CA THR A 101 -9.70 -14.06 -2.27
C THR A 101 -9.17 -15.10 -3.26
N ILE A 102 -7.93 -14.98 -3.73
CA ILE A 102 -7.30 -15.97 -4.62
C ILE A 102 -7.04 -17.30 -3.87
N SER A 103 -6.92 -17.27 -2.55
CA SER A 103 -6.73 -18.49 -1.75
C SER A 103 -8.01 -19.34 -1.59
N PHE A 104 -9.19 -18.78 -1.85
CA PHE A 104 -10.44 -19.55 -1.95
C PHE A 104 -10.52 -20.15 -3.36
N ILE A 105 -9.82 -21.26 -3.58
CA ILE A 105 -9.80 -21.95 -4.86
C ILE A 105 -11.11 -22.77 -4.96
N ASN A 106 -11.86 -22.59 -6.05
CA ASN A 106 -12.97 -23.49 -6.38
C ASN A 106 -12.36 -24.87 -6.66
N GLN A 107 -12.56 -25.82 -5.75
CA GLN A 107 -12.10 -27.18 -5.96
C GLN A 107 -13.16 -27.94 -6.75
N PRO A 108 -12.79 -28.58 -7.88
CA PRO A 108 -13.69 -29.50 -8.54
C PRO A 108 -13.88 -30.71 -7.65
N ILE A 109 -15.07 -30.86 -7.09
CA ILE A 109 -15.43 -32.06 -6.34
C ILE A 109 -16.32 -32.93 -7.23
N LEU A 110 -16.05 -34.24 -7.23
CA LEU A 110 -16.90 -35.22 -7.89
C LEU A 110 -18.08 -35.50 -6.97
N ILE A 111 -19.27 -35.06 -7.36
CA ILE A 111 -20.50 -35.31 -6.60
C ILE A 111 -21.23 -36.47 -7.28
N PRO A 112 -21.53 -37.58 -6.57
CA PRO A 112 -22.34 -38.64 -7.12
C PRO A 112 -23.78 -38.12 -7.33
N LYS A 113 -24.25 -38.12 -8.57
CA LYS A 113 -25.61 -37.71 -8.94
C LYS A 113 -26.26 -38.85 -9.72
N GLN A 114 -27.28 -39.47 -9.13
CA GLN A 114 -28.11 -40.57 -9.69
C GLN A 114 -27.52 -41.26 -10.95
N GLY A 115 -26.59 -42.19 -10.74
CA GLY A 115 -26.03 -43.03 -11.80
C GLY A 115 -24.78 -42.51 -12.51
N SER A 116 -24.30 -41.29 -12.22
CA SER A 116 -23.05 -40.75 -12.79
C SER A 116 -22.29 -39.85 -11.82
N LEU A 117 -20.97 -39.72 -12.03
CA LEU A 117 -20.13 -38.73 -11.33
C LEU A 117 -20.19 -37.42 -12.11
N VAL A 118 -20.77 -36.38 -11.50
CA VAL A 118 -20.80 -35.03 -12.07
C VAL A 118 -19.74 -34.18 -11.37
N GLN A 119 -18.83 -33.61 -12.15
CA GLN A 119 -17.83 -32.67 -11.64
C GLN A 119 -18.49 -31.30 -11.42
N ASN A 120 -18.60 -30.87 -10.16
CA ASN A 120 -19.10 -29.55 -9.79
C ASN A 120 -17.99 -28.79 -9.06
N SER A 121 -17.78 -27.52 -9.44
CA SER A 121 -16.85 -26.64 -8.73
C SER A 121 -17.55 -26.03 -7.53
N GLN A 122 -17.03 -26.30 -6.33
CA GLN A 122 -17.49 -25.66 -5.09
C GLN A 122 -16.35 -24.85 -4.47
N PRO A 123 -16.66 -23.69 -3.84
CA PRO A 123 -15.66 -22.93 -3.11
C PRO A 123 -15.17 -23.75 -1.92
N ALA A 124 -13.88 -24.07 -1.88
CA ALA A 124 -13.28 -24.87 -0.83
C ALA A 124 -12.09 -24.17 -0.18
N LEU A 125 -11.93 -24.36 1.14
CA LEU A 125 -10.77 -23.93 1.91
C LEU A 125 -9.77 -25.09 1.94
N SER A 126 -8.64 -24.96 1.24
CA SER A 126 -7.56 -25.94 1.31
C SER A 126 -6.55 -25.52 2.38
N LEU A 127 -6.41 -26.34 3.43
CA LEU A 127 -5.47 -26.13 4.53
C LEU A 127 -4.32 -27.13 4.42
N LYS A 128 -3.14 -26.66 4.02
CA LYS A 128 -1.91 -27.48 3.97
C LYS A 128 -1.15 -27.34 5.28
N ILE A 129 -1.09 -28.41 6.06
CA ILE A 129 -0.23 -28.53 7.24
C ILE A 129 1.09 -29.15 6.78
N THR A 130 2.20 -28.48 7.04
CA THR A 130 3.56 -29.00 6.78
C THR A 130 4.18 -29.33 8.13
N PHE A 131 4.65 -30.56 8.29
CA PHE A 131 5.41 -31.03 9.44
C PHE A 131 6.91 -30.96 9.16
#